data_AF-A0A2E6HE97-F1
#
_entry.id   AF-A0A2E6HE97-F1
#
_cell.length_a   1.000
_cell.length_b   1.000
_cell.length_c   1.000
_cell.angle_alpha   90.00
_cell.angle_beta   90.00
_cell.angle_gamma   90.00
#
_symmetry.space_group_name_H-M   'P 1'
#
loop_
_entity.id
_entity.type
_entity.pdbx_description
1 polymer ?
#
loop_
_entity_poly.entity_id
_entity_poly.type
_entity_poly.pdbx_seq_one_letter_code
_entity_poly.pdbx_strand_id
1 'polypeptide(L)'
;MIFCKTQRLIGLLLIILWPSLWSSAGDWPTYRHDNQRSAITLESLKLPLSKRWQLIPAQPPSPAWAKPAKFDFYVSPQTRKPLVHRLAYDHAYHVSAVGSRVFYGSSAEHTVNCLDAYSGKEKWVYFTDGPIRFAPSVYSGRVYAGSDDGKVYCLDANSGRLIWSYAAAGKRNTLVPNDGRLVSPWSVRSSVVVDNGTAYFTSGFFPHEGVYMSAVDYVTGKASKKHHWEHYHLNKGSFQGYMLLSDTKIYMPGGRSTPFYFDRNNGNRLGQFAKGSGMGSFALLADNRIFHGPADRSGGVMTEAGLSGDRAASHVDAVDMIVDAQVMYLLTSNKVTAMTRGSRRLLWSQTVEGGCSMVLAGRTLYIGSRNKVAAFKVNNGQVQWKDTVPGNPLGLAVANGALIASTDSGAILSFGQASDYPSAWILY
;
A
#
# COMPACT_ATOMS: atom_id res chain seq x y z
N MET A 1 2.27 43.21 -69.67
CA MET A 1 3.09 42.13 -69.06
C MET A 1 2.42 41.70 -67.77
N ILE A 2 2.00 40.42 -67.75
CA ILE A 2 1.67 39.56 -66.60
C ILE A 2 0.47 39.99 -65.73
N PHE A 3 -0.68 39.37 -66.06
CA PHE A 3 -1.88 39.29 -65.24
C PHE A 3 -1.71 38.26 -64.10
N CYS A 4 -2.16 38.65 -62.91
CA CYS A 4 -2.32 37.83 -61.72
C CYS A 4 -3.36 36.71 -61.94
N LYS A 5 -2.99 35.44 -61.71
CA LYS A 5 -3.92 34.30 -61.61
C LYS A 5 -3.69 33.56 -60.30
N THR A 6 -4.68 33.63 -59.44
CA THR A 6 -4.89 32.88 -58.21
C THR A 6 -5.13 31.39 -58.52
N GLN A 7 -4.29 30.50 -57.99
CA GLN A 7 -4.62 29.07 -57.87
C GLN A 7 -4.73 28.72 -56.39
N ARG A 8 -5.94 28.34 -55.96
CA ARG A 8 -6.21 27.71 -54.66
C ARG A 8 -5.86 26.21 -54.78
N LEU A 9 -4.81 25.78 -54.10
CA LEU A 9 -4.54 24.36 -53.85
C LEU A 9 -5.38 23.92 -52.63
N ILE A 10 -6.31 23.00 -52.89
CA ILE A 10 -7.04 22.25 -51.86
C ILE A 10 -6.14 21.10 -51.42
N GLY A 11 -5.53 21.23 -50.25
CA GLY A 11 -4.81 20.13 -49.60
C GLY A 11 -5.78 19.25 -48.81
N LEU A 12 -6.03 18.02 -49.29
CA LEU A 12 -6.68 16.98 -48.50
C LEU A 12 -5.75 16.58 -47.34
N LEU A 13 -6.16 16.86 -46.11
CA LEU A 13 -5.52 16.32 -44.91
C LEU A 13 -6.03 14.89 -44.68
N LEU A 14 -5.23 13.89 -45.05
CA LEU A 14 -5.44 12.50 -44.67
C LEU A 14 -5.11 12.35 -43.17
N ILE A 15 -6.13 12.44 -42.31
CA ILE A 15 -6.01 12.10 -40.89
C ILE A 15 -6.01 10.57 -40.80
N ILE A 16 -4.82 9.98 -40.73
CA ILE A 16 -4.65 8.58 -40.36
C ILE A 16 -4.93 8.49 -38.85
N LEU A 17 -6.16 8.17 -38.48
CA LEU A 17 -6.53 7.78 -37.12
C LEU A 17 -5.94 6.41 -36.84
N TRP A 18 -4.78 6.36 -36.18
CA TRP A 18 -4.36 5.13 -35.49
C TRP A 18 -5.33 4.85 -34.34
N PRO A 19 -5.98 3.69 -34.26
CA PRO A 19 -6.68 3.30 -33.06
C PRO A 19 -5.64 2.95 -32.01
N SER A 20 -5.31 3.90 -31.13
CA SER A 20 -4.57 3.62 -29.90
C SER A 20 -5.49 2.91 -28.91
N LEU A 21 -5.82 1.65 -29.20
CA LEU A 21 -6.41 0.69 -28.25
C LEU A 21 -5.29 -0.24 -27.77
N TRP A 22 -4.25 0.34 -27.21
CA TRP A 22 -3.30 -0.40 -26.38
C TRP A 22 -3.60 0.06 -24.95
N SER A 23 -4.15 -0.83 -24.11
CA SER A 23 -4.20 -0.55 -22.68
C SER A 23 -2.75 -0.36 -22.25
N SER A 24 -2.35 0.86 -21.93
CA SER A 24 -1.02 1.08 -21.35
C SER A 24 -0.97 0.26 -20.08
N ALA A 25 0.03 -0.63 -19.98
CA ALA A 25 0.42 -1.23 -18.72
C ALA A 25 0.53 -0.13 -17.66
N GLY A 26 -0.20 -0.27 -16.56
CA GLY A 26 -0.15 0.63 -15.43
C GLY A 26 0.97 0.24 -14.49
N ASP A 27 1.44 1.22 -13.73
CA ASP A 27 2.35 1.02 -12.62
C ASP A 27 1.55 0.97 -11.29
N TRP A 28 2.14 0.32 -10.30
CA TRP A 28 1.69 0.25 -8.92
C TRP A 28 2.86 0.65 -8.00
N PRO A 29 3.23 1.94 -7.98
CA PRO A 29 4.50 2.40 -7.40
C PRO A 29 4.58 2.29 -5.88
N THR A 30 3.46 2.17 -5.18
CA THR A 30 3.41 2.11 -3.71
C THR A 30 2.23 1.26 -3.26
N TYR A 31 2.13 1.02 -1.95
CA TYR A 31 1.02 0.28 -1.38
C TYR A 31 -0.33 0.88 -1.77
N ARG A 32 -1.23 0.03 -2.26
CA ARG A 32 -2.55 0.41 -2.78
C ARG A 32 -2.50 1.52 -3.83
N HIS A 33 -1.58 1.35 -4.78
CA HIS A 33 -1.40 2.12 -6.01
C HIS A 33 -0.80 3.52 -5.83
N ASP A 34 -1.32 4.32 -4.90
CA ASP A 34 -0.95 5.72 -4.77
C ASP A 34 -0.83 6.19 -3.31
N ASN A 35 -0.41 7.44 -3.13
CA ASN A 35 -0.22 8.07 -1.82
C ASN A 35 -1.54 8.35 -1.07
N GLN A 36 -2.69 8.11 -1.70
CA GLN A 36 -4.02 8.17 -1.10
C GLN A 36 -4.57 6.79 -0.75
N ARG A 37 -3.86 5.71 -1.13
CA ARG A 37 -4.21 4.30 -0.90
C ARG A 37 -5.51 3.88 -1.59
N SER A 38 -5.77 4.45 -2.78
CA SER A 38 -7.03 4.24 -3.51
C SER A 38 -7.32 2.77 -3.82
N ALA A 39 -6.27 1.98 -4.11
CA ALA A 39 -6.36 0.64 -4.69
C ALA A 39 -7.10 0.62 -6.06
N ILE A 40 -7.01 1.71 -6.81
CA ILE A 40 -7.66 1.88 -8.12
C ILE A 40 -6.59 2.07 -9.20
N THR A 41 -6.67 1.31 -10.29
CA THR A 41 -5.94 1.57 -11.54
C THR A 41 -6.90 1.61 -12.72
N LEU A 42 -6.53 2.36 -13.77
CA LEU A 42 -7.26 2.39 -15.04
C LEU A 42 -6.93 1.18 -15.92
N GLU A 43 -5.85 0.46 -15.61
CA GLU A 43 -5.48 -0.75 -16.34
C GLU A 43 -6.59 -1.79 -16.29
N SER A 44 -6.84 -2.44 -17.43
CA SER A 44 -7.84 -3.51 -17.54
C SER A 44 -7.16 -4.78 -18.00
N LEU A 45 -7.31 -5.86 -17.23
CA LEU A 45 -6.79 -7.17 -17.60
C LEU A 45 -7.85 -7.94 -18.38
N LYS A 46 -7.42 -8.63 -19.44
CA LYS A 46 -8.28 -9.54 -20.20
C LYS A 46 -8.47 -10.84 -19.41
N LEU A 47 -9.70 -11.30 -19.26
CA LEU A 47 -10.02 -12.57 -18.58
C LEU A 47 -10.22 -13.69 -19.63
N PRO A 48 -9.95 -14.97 -19.30
CA PRO A 48 -9.44 -15.47 -18.01
C PRO A 48 -7.94 -15.20 -17.83
N LEU A 49 -7.51 -15.08 -16.57
CA LEU A 49 -6.09 -15.03 -16.24
C LEU A 49 -5.53 -16.44 -16.06
N SER A 50 -4.23 -16.59 -16.28
CA SER A 50 -3.46 -17.78 -15.98
C SER A 50 -2.30 -17.43 -15.06
N LYS A 51 -1.98 -18.31 -14.10
CA LYS A 51 -0.82 -18.13 -13.21
C LYS A 51 0.45 -18.12 -14.05
N ARG A 52 1.18 -17.00 -14.06
CA ARG A 52 2.47 -16.82 -14.76
C ARG A 52 3.61 -17.43 -13.95
N TRP A 53 3.70 -17.07 -12.68
CA TRP A 53 4.71 -17.53 -11.74
C TRP A 53 4.21 -17.44 -10.31
N GLN A 54 4.89 -18.15 -9.42
CA GLN A 54 4.69 -18.07 -7.98
C GLN A 54 6.05 -18.13 -7.27
N LEU A 55 6.22 -17.25 -6.30
CA LEU A 55 7.31 -17.28 -5.33
C LEU A 55 6.74 -17.79 -4.01
N ILE A 56 7.31 -18.87 -3.47
CA ILE A 56 7.04 -19.34 -2.11
C ILE A 56 8.29 -19.05 -1.29
N PRO A 57 8.27 -18.11 -0.34
CA PRO A 57 9.46 -17.79 0.44
C PRO A 57 9.77 -18.91 1.42
N ALA A 58 11.05 -19.05 1.78
CA ALA A 58 11.48 -20.01 2.80
C ALA A 58 10.89 -19.68 4.18
N GLN A 59 10.68 -18.39 4.46
CA GLN A 59 10.11 -17.91 5.72
C GLN A 59 8.87 -17.04 5.44
N PRO A 60 7.74 -17.32 6.12
CA PRO A 60 6.58 -16.45 6.06
C PRO A 60 6.91 -15.08 6.69
N PRO A 61 6.07 -14.05 6.46
CA PRO A 61 6.23 -12.75 7.09
C PRO A 61 6.38 -12.90 8.60
N SER A 62 7.24 -12.07 9.19
CA SER A 62 7.51 -12.02 10.62
C SER A 62 6.95 -10.71 11.22
N PRO A 63 5.66 -10.69 11.61
CA PRO A 63 4.98 -9.47 12.06
C PRO A 63 5.68 -8.80 13.22
N ALA A 64 5.55 -7.48 13.34
CA ALA A 64 6.19 -6.67 14.37
C ALA A 64 5.66 -6.93 15.78
N TRP A 65 4.43 -7.45 15.83
CA TRP A 65 3.71 -7.74 17.05
C TRP A 65 3.26 -9.18 16.99
N ALA A 66 3.60 -9.94 18.02
CA ALA A 66 3.20 -11.32 18.15
C ALA A 66 1.68 -11.51 18.09
N LYS A 67 1.27 -12.76 17.85
CA LYS A 67 -0.12 -13.20 17.85
C LYS A 67 -0.83 -12.75 19.14
N PRO A 68 -2.18 -12.57 19.08
CA PRO A 68 -3.00 -12.25 20.22
C PRO A 68 -2.57 -12.99 21.49
N ALA A 69 -2.20 -12.26 22.54
CA ALA A 69 -1.98 -12.93 23.82
C ALA A 69 -3.33 -13.47 24.29
N LYS A 70 -3.33 -14.68 24.84
CA LYS A 70 -4.56 -15.32 25.35
C LYS A 70 -5.28 -14.49 26.41
N PHE A 71 -4.59 -13.52 27.01
CA PHE A 71 -5.08 -12.71 28.12
C PHE A 71 -4.43 -11.32 28.14
N ASP A 72 -5.24 -10.27 28.30
CA ASP A 72 -4.78 -8.91 28.57
C ASP A 72 -4.59 -8.67 30.08
N PHE A 73 -3.37 -8.88 30.60
CA PHE A 73 -3.04 -8.65 32.01
C PHE A 73 -3.13 -7.19 32.46
N TYR A 74 -3.08 -6.24 31.52
CA TYR A 74 -2.96 -4.82 31.87
C TYR A 74 -4.28 -4.08 31.77
N VAL A 75 -5.10 -4.36 30.75
CA VAL A 75 -6.35 -3.64 30.49
C VAL A 75 -7.57 -4.40 30.99
N SER A 76 -7.50 -5.73 31.04
CA SER A 76 -8.67 -6.56 31.33
C SER A 76 -8.36 -7.80 32.17
N PRO A 77 -7.62 -7.66 33.30
CA PRO A 77 -7.20 -8.80 34.10
C PRO A 77 -8.37 -9.60 34.69
N GLN A 78 -9.54 -8.98 34.86
CA GLN A 78 -10.73 -9.67 35.39
C GLN A 78 -11.51 -10.42 34.31
N THR A 79 -11.50 -9.94 33.05
CA THR A 79 -12.42 -10.45 32.02
C THR A 79 -11.82 -11.56 31.16
N ARG A 80 -10.53 -11.87 31.34
CA ARG A 80 -9.79 -12.86 30.53
C ARG A 80 -9.90 -12.67 29.02
N LYS A 81 -10.22 -11.46 28.57
CA LYS A 81 -10.30 -11.17 27.14
C LYS A 81 -8.92 -11.29 26.49
N PRO A 82 -8.83 -11.91 25.31
CA PRO A 82 -7.58 -11.99 24.58
C PRO A 82 -7.15 -10.58 24.15
N LEU A 83 -5.83 -10.36 24.12
CA LEU A 83 -5.24 -9.18 23.49
C LEU A 83 -5.45 -9.30 21.98
N VAL A 84 -6.39 -8.54 21.43
CA VAL A 84 -6.65 -8.52 19.98
C VAL A 84 -5.39 -8.09 19.21
N HIS A 85 -5.27 -8.54 17.96
CA HIS A 85 -4.12 -8.22 17.11
C HIS A 85 -3.90 -6.70 17.07
N ARG A 86 -2.64 -6.25 17.26
CA ARG A 86 -2.39 -4.80 17.39
C ARG A 86 -2.34 -4.09 16.04
N LEU A 87 -1.69 -4.69 15.04
CA LEU A 87 -1.43 -4.11 13.73
C LEU A 87 -1.34 -5.24 12.69
N ALA A 88 -1.90 -5.08 11.50
CA ALA A 88 -1.87 -6.09 10.43
C ALA A 88 -1.17 -5.62 9.14
N TYR A 89 -0.39 -4.53 9.19
CA TYR A 89 0.23 -3.93 7.99
C TYR A 89 1.40 -4.75 7.42
N ASP A 90 1.98 -5.67 8.19
CA ASP A 90 3.17 -6.47 7.83
C ASP A 90 2.91 -7.98 7.86
N HIS A 91 1.64 -8.38 7.71
CA HIS A 91 1.24 -9.79 7.63
C HIS A 91 1.45 -10.42 6.25
N ALA A 92 1.80 -9.62 5.25
CA ALA A 92 2.15 -10.08 3.92
C ALA A 92 3.31 -9.24 3.39
N TYR A 93 4.09 -9.82 2.47
CA TYR A 93 5.09 -9.09 1.70
C TYR A 93 4.39 -8.25 0.62
N HIS A 94 3.77 -7.15 1.06
CA HIS A 94 3.10 -6.22 0.18
C HIS A 94 4.03 -5.74 -0.94
N VAL A 95 3.50 -5.66 -2.15
CA VAL A 95 4.28 -5.38 -3.35
C VAL A 95 4.06 -3.97 -3.89
N SER A 96 5.09 -3.48 -4.57
CA SER A 96 4.99 -2.42 -5.58
C SER A 96 5.47 -2.99 -6.91
N ALA A 97 4.89 -2.55 -8.03
CA ALA A 97 5.24 -3.05 -9.35
C ALA A 97 5.37 -1.90 -10.33
N VAL A 98 6.52 -1.73 -10.97
CA VAL A 98 6.79 -0.62 -11.90
C VAL A 98 7.55 -1.14 -13.11
N GLY A 99 6.99 -0.92 -14.30
CA GLY A 99 7.48 -1.50 -15.55
C GLY A 99 7.65 -3.02 -15.43
N SER A 100 8.84 -3.53 -15.76
CA SER A 100 9.15 -4.97 -15.74
C SER A 100 9.60 -5.51 -14.37
N ARG A 101 9.28 -4.83 -13.26
CA ARG A 101 9.80 -5.16 -11.92
C ARG A 101 8.72 -5.21 -10.86
N VAL A 102 8.87 -6.14 -9.93
CA VAL A 102 8.06 -6.25 -8.70
C VAL A 102 9.00 -6.14 -7.50
N PHE A 103 8.69 -5.27 -6.56
CA PHE A 103 9.48 -5.01 -5.36
C PHE A 103 8.69 -5.41 -4.11
N TYR A 104 9.37 -6.00 -3.15
CA TYR A 104 8.80 -6.27 -1.83
C TYR A 104 9.85 -6.18 -0.73
N GLY A 105 9.39 -5.89 0.49
CA GLY A 105 10.20 -5.95 1.70
C GLY A 105 9.97 -7.27 2.44
N SER A 106 11.05 -7.89 2.92
CA SER A 106 10.99 -9.09 3.76
C SER A 106 11.25 -8.74 5.22
N SER A 107 10.24 -8.97 6.06
CA SER A 107 10.35 -8.80 7.51
C SER A 107 11.04 -9.98 8.20
N ALA A 108 11.12 -11.14 7.54
CA ALA A 108 11.79 -12.33 8.05
C ALA A 108 13.27 -12.38 7.64
N GLU A 109 13.60 -11.92 6.44
CA GLU A 109 14.97 -11.99 5.89
C GLU A 109 15.71 -10.65 5.97
N HIS A 110 15.02 -9.58 6.37
CA HIS A 110 15.58 -8.23 6.49
C HIS A 110 16.08 -7.67 5.15
N THR A 111 15.33 -7.91 4.08
CA THR A 111 15.73 -7.58 2.71
C THR A 111 14.72 -6.70 1.98
N VAL A 112 15.23 -5.91 1.03
CA VAL A 112 14.45 -5.36 -0.09
C VAL A 112 14.77 -6.21 -1.32
N ASN A 113 13.74 -6.71 -1.99
CA ASN A 113 13.88 -7.64 -3.09
C ASN A 113 13.28 -7.05 -4.36
N CYS A 114 13.86 -7.41 -5.51
CA CYS A 114 13.30 -7.12 -6.83
C CYS A 114 13.18 -8.41 -7.64
N LEU A 115 11.99 -8.64 -8.16
CA LEU A 115 11.69 -9.73 -9.08
C LEU A 115 11.45 -9.17 -10.49
N ASP A 116 11.72 -10.00 -11.48
CA ASP A 116 11.25 -9.78 -12.84
C ASP A 116 9.73 -10.01 -12.91
N ALA A 117 8.99 -9.03 -13.42
CA ALA A 117 7.52 -9.07 -13.39
C ALA A 117 6.90 -10.20 -14.26
N TYR A 118 7.63 -10.70 -15.26
CA TYR A 118 7.12 -11.72 -16.19
C TYR A 118 7.50 -13.14 -15.78
N SER A 119 8.68 -13.32 -15.20
CA SER A 119 9.21 -14.64 -14.84
C SER A 119 9.20 -14.93 -13.33
N GLY A 120 9.08 -13.91 -12.49
CA GLY A 120 9.20 -14.04 -11.04
C GLY A 120 10.62 -14.31 -10.54
N LYS A 121 11.61 -14.34 -11.44
CA LYS A 121 13.02 -14.53 -11.07
C LYS A 121 13.56 -13.32 -10.32
N GLU A 122 14.35 -13.58 -9.28
CA GLU A 122 15.06 -12.52 -8.58
C GLU A 122 16.01 -11.80 -9.53
N LYS A 123 15.95 -10.46 -9.53
CA LYS A 123 16.89 -9.59 -10.24
C LYS A 123 17.97 -9.07 -9.32
N TRP A 124 17.61 -8.73 -8.08
CA TRP A 124 18.53 -8.33 -7.04
C TRP A 124 17.87 -8.42 -5.66
N VAL A 125 18.72 -8.52 -4.63
CA VAL A 125 18.38 -8.44 -3.22
C VAL A 125 19.31 -7.45 -2.52
N TYR A 126 18.77 -6.66 -1.59
CA TYR A 126 19.54 -5.76 -0.73
C TYR A 126 19.26 -6.08 0.74
N PHE A 127 20.31 -6.39 1.49
CA PHE A 127 20.22 -6.71 2.92
C PHE A 127 20.26 -5.45 3.77
N THR A 128 19.42 -5.43 4.80
CA THR A 128 19.38 -4.39 5.84
C THR A 128 19.61 -5.04 7.19
N ASP A 129 19.90 -4.23 8.21
CA ASP A 129 20.21 -4.75 9.55
C ASP A 129 18.94 -5.03 10.38
N GLY A 130 17.76 -4.93 9.77
CA GLY A 130 16.49 -5.15 10.44
C GLY A 130 15.30 -5.34 9.48
N PRO A 131 14.15 -5.80 9.99
CA PRO A 131 12.96 -6.08 9.18
C PRO A 131 12.52 -4.94 8.25
N ILE A 132 12.20 -5.26 7.00
CA ILE A 132 11.44 -4.38 6.10
C ILE A 132 9.97 -4.79 6.16
N ARG A 133 9.11 -3.88 6.63
CA ARG A 133 7.73 -4.21 7.01
C ARG A 133 6.65 -3.75 6.03
N PHE A 134 7.00 -2.82 5.15
CA PHE A 134 6.05 -2.16 4.25
C PHE A 134 6.47 -2.40 2.80
N ALA A 135 5.51 -2.30 1.88
CA ALA A 135 5.81 -2.25 0.45
C ALA A 135 6.80 -1.11 0.17
N PRO A 136 7.92 -1.36 -0.54
CA PRO A 136 8.82 -0.30 -0.95
C PRO A 136 8.11 0.68 -1.88
N SER A 137 8.30 1.99 -1.70
CA SER A 137 7.78 2.97 -2.66
C SER A 137 8.76 3.16 -3.81
N VAL A 138 8.26 3.27 -5.02
CA VAL A 138 9.06 3.43 -6.25
C VAL A 138 8.75 4.79 -6.86
N TYR A 139 9.78 5.61 -7.06
CA TYR A 139 9.63 6.92 -7.68
C TYR A 139 10.89 7.28 -8.47
N SER A 140 10.72 7.69 -9.73
CA SER A 140 11.81 8.16 -10.59
C SER A 140 13.04 7.23 -10.59
N GLY A 141 12.79 5.93 -10.85
CA GLY A 141 13.85 4.90 -10.93
C GLY A 141 14.51 4.54 -9.60
N ARG A 142 13.90 4.90 -8.46
CA ARG A 142 14.44 4.63 -7.12
C ARG A 142 13.43 3.90 -6.25
N VAL A 143 13.93 3.07 -5.35
CA VAL A 143 13.16 2.29 -4.38
C VAL A 143 13.44 2.81 -2.98
N TYR A 144 12.39 3.08 -2.22
CA TYR A 144 12.46 3.64 -0.87
C TYR A 144 11.85 2.67 0.13
N ALA A 145 12.62 2.29 1.15
CA ALA A 145 12.18 1.35 2.17
C ALA A 145 12.64 1.79 3.56
N GLY A 146 11.73 1.68 4.53
CA GLY A 146 12.03 1.86 5.96
C GLY A 146 12.33 0.52 6.61
N SER A 147 13.33 0.50 7.49
CA SER A 147 13.73 -0.68 8.25
C SER A 147 13.57 -0.49 9.76
N ASP A 148 13.35 -1.61 10.45
CA ASP A 148 13.39 -1.70 11.90
C ASP A 148 14.79 -1.44 12.49
N ASP A 149 15.85 -1.39 11.67
CA ASP A 149 17.18 -0.90 12.07
C ASP A 149 17.24 0.62 12.31
N GLY A 150 16.14 1.33 12.06
CA GLY A 150 16.02 2.77 12.26
C GLY A 150 16.49 3.62 11.08
N LYS A 151 16.73 3.00 9.93
CA LYS A 151 17.12 3.69 8.70
C LYS A 151 16.05 3.62 7.63
N VAL A 152 16.03 4.67 6.80
CA VAL A 152 15.42 4.64 5.47
C VAL A 152 16.52 4.41 4.45
N TYR A 153 16.23 3.54 3.47
CA TYR A 153 17.11 3.22 2.36
C TYR A 153 16.52 3.74 1.05
N CYS A 154 17.36 4.35 0.22
CA CYS A 154 17.08 4.63 -1.17
C CYS A 154 18.01 3.81 -2.05
N LEU A 155 17.44 2.95 -2.88
CA LEU A 155 18.15 2.04 -3.77
C LEU A 155 17.84 2.40 -5.22
N ASP A 156 18.79 2.15 -6.11
CA ASP A 156 18.55 2.18 -7.55
C ASP A 156 17.60 1.03 -7.93
N ALA A 157 16.49 1.33 -8.61
CA ALA A 157 15.46 0.33 -8.92
C ALA A 157 15.95 -0.75 -9.89
N ASN A 158 16.97 -0.48 -10.70
CA ASN A 158 17.47 -1.42 -11.69
C ASN A 158 18.45 -2.43 -11.09
N SER A 159 19.35 -1.97 -10.23
CA SER A 159 20.50 -2.73 -9.73
C SER A 159 20.44 -3.07 -8.24
N GLY A 160 19.54 -2.45 -7.47
CA GLY A 160 19.50 -2.61 -6.01
C GLY A 160 20.63 -1.89 -5.28
N ARG A 161 21.51 -1.15 -6.00
CA ARG A 161 22.62 -0.44 -5.39
C ARG A 161 22.12 0.67 -4.48
N LEU A 162 22.68 0.73 -3.27
CA LEU A 162 22.44 1.83 -2.33
C LEU A 162 22.82 3.17 -2.96
N ILE A 163 21.87 4.11 -2.96
CA ILE A 163 22.09 5.51 -3.34
C ILE A 163 22.36 6.34 -2.09
N TRP A 164 21.48 6.22 -1.09
CA TRP A 164 21.65 6.85 0.22
C TRP A 164 20.89 6.08 1.30
N SER A 165 21.31 6.28 2.55
CA SER A 165 20.54 5.87 3.73
C SER A 165 20.40 7.04 4.70
N TYR A 166 19.33 7.02 5.49
CA TYR A 166 19.00 8.09 6.43
C TYR A 166 18.62 7.53 7.80
N ALA A 167 19.26 8.00 8.86
CA ALA A 167 18.94 7.66 10.25
C ALA A 167 18.47 8.91 10.99
N ALA A 168 17.17 9.03 11.25
CA ALA A 168 16.61 10.26 11.84
C ALA A 168 17.06 10.49 13.29
N ALA A 169 17.22 9.43 14.07
CA ALA A 169 17.53 9.58 15.48
C ALA A 169 18.99 9.95 15.79
N GLY A 170 19.89 9.94 14.79
CA GLY A 170 21.30 10.38 14.87
C GLY A 170 22.20 9.72 15.92
N LYS A 171 21.62 8.99 16.89
CA LYS A 171 22.30 8.27 17.95
C LYS A 171 22.82 6.96 17.37
N ARG A 172 23.97 6.51 17.88
CA ARG A 172 24.61 5.21 17.56
C ARG A 172 23.53 4.12 17.47
N ASN A 173 23.74 3.12 16.60
CA ASN A 173 22.93 1.90 16.38
C ASN A 173 22.62 1.15 17.69
N THR A 174 21.88 1.78 18.61
CA THR A 174 21.41 1.18 19.84
C THR A 174 20.27 0.30 19.41
N LEU A 175 20.53 -1.00 19.40
CA LEU A 175 19.50 -1.99 19.19
C LEU A 175 19.01 -2.48 20.54
N VAL A 176 17.69 -2.57 20.68
CA VAL A 176 17.03 -3.10 21.86
C VAL A 176 16.35 -4.42 21.51
N PRO A 177 16.30 -5.39 22.43
CA PRO A 177 15.47 -6.58 22.25
C PRO A 177 14.00 -6.20 22.12
N ASN A 178 13.38 -6.63 21.03
CA ASN A 178 11.95 -6.48 20.76
C ASN A 178 11.49 -7.73 20.02
N ASP A 179 10.52 -8.47 20.56
CA ASP A 179 9.91 -9.62 19.87
C ASP A 179 10.93 -10.62 19.28
N GLY A 180 11.89 -11.03 20.11
CA GLY A 180 12.92 -12.02 19.75
C GLY A 180 14.03 -11.53 18.82
N ARG A 181 14.10 -10.23 18.52
CA ARG A 181 15.09 -9.63 17.61
C ARG A 181 15.65 -8.32 18.18
N LEU A 182 16.76 -7.88 17.59
CA LEU A 182 17.36 -6.57 17.88
C LEU A 182 16.80 -5.55 16.90
N VAL A 183 16.18 -4.49 17.41
CA VAL A 183 15.61 -3.38 16.60
C VAL A 183 16.04 -2.04 17.14
N SER A 184 16.02 -1.01 16.31
CA SER A 184 16.17 0.37 16.77
C SER A 184 14.92 0.81 17.54
N PRO A 185 15.06 1.49 18.71
CA PRO A 185 13.98 2.23 19.35
C PRO A 185 13.32 3.25 18.40
N TRP A 186 14.10 3.74 17.42
CA TRP A 186 13.66 4.60 16.34
C TRP A 186 13.46 3.85 15.02
N SER A 187 12.93 2.62 15.08
CA SER A 187 12.53 1.87 13.87
C SER A 187 11.63 2.68 12.94
N VAL A 188 11.80 2.50 11.64
CA VAL A 188 10.95 3.11 10.62
C VAL A 188 9.73 2.21 10.40
N ARG A 189 8.76 2.30 11.32
CA ARG A 189 7.48 1.57 11.25
C ARG A 189 6.38 2.33 10.52
N SER A 190 6.79 3.20 9.60
CA SER A 190 5.93 3.84 8.62
C SER A 190 6.36 3.45 7.22
N SER A 191 5.43 3.48 6.27
CA SER A 191 5.82 3.48 4.86
C SER A 191 6.57 4.75 4.51
N VAL A 192 7.57 4.66 3.64
CA VAL A 192 8.19 5.86 3.03
C VAL A 192 7.31 6.30 1.88
N VAL A 193 6.84 7.55 1.89
CA VAL A 193 5.97 8.10 0.84
C VAL A 193 6.75 9.15 0.07
N VAL A 194 6.69 9.09 -1.27
CA VAL A 194 7.42 10.04 -2.12
C VAL A 194 6.42 10.81 -2.97
N ASP A 195 6.53 12.13 -2.96
CA ASP A 195 5.73 13.01 -3.82
C ASP A 195 6.45 14.34 -4.07
N ASN A 196 6.37 14.84 -5.31
CA ASN A 196 6.93 16.13 -5.73
C ASN A 196 8.37 16.39 -5.26
N GLY A 197 9.23 15.37 -5.35
CA GLY A 197 10.65 15.49 -5.00
C GLY A 197 10.96 15.38 -3.50
N THR A 198 9.98 15.04 -2.67
CA THR A 198 10.18 14.84 -1.22
C THR A 198 9.82 13.42 -0.81
N ALA A 199 10.69 12.80 -0.01
CA ALA A 199 10.42 11.56 0.70
C ALA A 199 10.02 11.85 2.16
N TYR A 200 8.86 11.35 2.57
CA TYR A 200 8.28 11.51 3.90
C TYR A 200 8.27 10.18 4.65
N PHE A 201 8.64 10.19 5.92
CA PHE A 201 8.59 9.03 6.79
C PHE A 201 8.60 9.42 8.27
N THR A 202 8.27 8.46 9.13
CA THR A 202 8.43 8.57 10.58
C THR A 202 9.28 7.45 11.13
N SER A 203 10.05 7.76 12.16
CA SER A 203 10.92 6.80 12.86
C SER A 203 10.77 6.94 14.37
N GLY A 204 10.61 5.82 15.07
CA GLY A 204 10.24 5.80 16.48
C GLY A 204 8.79 5.41 16.68
N PHE A 205 8.59 4.50 17.61
CA PHE A 205 7.26 3.96 17.92
C PHE A 205 6.93 4.06 19.42
N PHE A 206 7.89 4.39 20.28
CA PHE A 206 7.68 4.69 21.69
C PHE A 206 7.56 6.20 21.90
N PRO A 207 6.35 6.73 22.16
CA PRO A 207 6.15 8.19 22.23
C PRO A 207 6.99 8.88 23.31
N HIS A 208 7.29 8.17 24.41
CA HIS A 208 8.09 8.69 25.52
C HIS A 208 9.59 8.75 25.21
N GLU A 209 10.07 8.01 24.22
CA GLU A 209 11.43 8.12 23.66
C GLU A 209 11.47 9.09 22.46
N GLY A 210 10.29 9.55 22.05
CA GLY A 210 10.02 10.48 20.97
C GLY A 210 10.08 9.87 19.58
N VAL A 211 9.31 10.45 18.68
CA VAL A 211 9.14 10.01 17.30
C VAL A 211 9.59 11.12 16.37
N TYR A 212 10.42 10.80 15.38
CA TYR A 212 10.78 11.74 14.34
C TYR A 212 9.79 11.64 13.18
N MET A 213 9.48 12.78 12.57
CA MET A 213 8.87 12.86 11.25
C MET A 213 9.81 13.68 10.37
N SER A 214 10.17 13.11 9.23
CA SER A 214 11.16 13.70 8.32
C SER A 214 10.55 13.82 6.93
N ALA A 215 10.85 14.95 6.30
CA ALA A 215 10.69 15.23 4.89
C ALA A 215 12.09 15.52 4.33
N VAL A 216 12.59 14.67 3.45
CA VAL A 216 13.94 14.78 2.88
C VAL A 216 13.88 14.81 1.36
N ASP A 217 14.90 15.40 0.74
CA ASP A 217 15.04 15.37 -0.71
C ASP A 217 15.14 13.92 -1.21
N TYR A 218 14.30 13.57 -2.20
CA TYR A 218 14.19 12.19 -2.67
C TYR A 218 15.48 11.66 -3.34
N VAL A 219 16.33 12.55 -3.89
CA VAL A 219 17.57 12.17 -4.58
C VAL A 219 18.74 12.03 -3.61
N THR A 220 18.85 12.93 -2.64
CA THR A 220 20.02 13.09 -1.78
C THR A 220 19.81 12.58 -0.35
N GLY A 221 18.56 12.39 0.06
CA GLY A 221 18.20 12.01 1.43
C GLY A 221 18.39 13.12 2.46
N LYS A 222 18.66 14.37 2.04
CA LYS A 222 18.96 15.49 2.96
C LYS A 222 17.76 16.41 3.16
N ALA A 223 17.62 16.94 4.37
CA ALA A 223 16.70 18.03 4.64
C ALA A 223 17.29 19.38 4.22
N SER A 224 16.75 20.00 3.16
CA SER A 224 16.98 21.39 2.79
C SER A 224 16.03 22.36 3.51
N LYS A 225 16.53 23.49 4.02
CA LYS A 225 15.76 24.48 4.79
C LYS A 225 14.49 25.06 4.13
N LYS A 226 14.29 24.89 2.82
CA LYS A 226 13.19 25.49 2.05
C LYS A 226 11.97 24.58 1.87
N HIS A 227 12.19 23.28 1.64
CA HIS A 227 11.14 22.33 1.22
C HIS A 227 11.15 21.01 2.01
N HIS A 228 12.15 20.82 2.86
CA HIS A 228 12.42 19.56 3.55
C HIS A 228 12.73 19.89 5.01
N TRP A 229 12.28 19.04 5.92
CA TRP A 229 12.25 19.37 7.34
C TRP A 229 12.34 18.10 8.18
N GLU A 230 12.71 18.27 9.44
CA GLU A 230 12.67 17.21 10.43
C GLU A 230 12.06 17.76 11.71
N HIS A 231 11.13 17.00 12.29
CA HIS A 231 10.52 17.31 13.56
C HIS A 231 10.64 16.16 14.54
N TYR A 232 10.98 16.50 15.77
CA TYR A 232 10.95 15.59 16.90
C TYR A 232 9.64 15.77 17.69
N HIS A 233 8.84 14.70 17.73
CA HIS A 233 7.54 14.64 18.37
C HIS A 233 7.59 13.78 19.62
N LEU A 234 7.83 14.41 20.78
CA LEU A 234 7.82 13.75 22.08
C LEU A 234 6.39 13.64 22.64
N ASN A 235 5.97 12.45 23.08
CA ASN A 235 4.66 12.15 23.68
C ASN A 235 3.43 12.54 22.83
N LYS A 236 3.60 12.64 21.50
CA LYS A 236 2.56 13.14 20.57
C LYS A 236 1.91 12.06 19.70
N GLY A 237 2.21 10.79 19.93
CA GLY A 237 1.63 9.65 19.21
C GLY A 237 2.65 8.57 18.89
N SER A 238 2.16 7.40 18.48
CA SER A 238 2.96 6.27 17.97
C SER A 238 2.60 6.07 16.50
N PHE A 239 3.40 6.64 15.61
CA PHE A 239 3.13 6.67 14.18
C PHE A 239 3.52 5.33 13.55
N GLN A 240 2.52 4.51 13.20
CA GLN A 240 2.74 3.18 12.63
C GLN A 240 1.68 2.87 11.58
N GLY A 241 2.11 2.46 10.39
CA GLY A 241 1.24 2.12 9.26
C GLY A 241 1.62 2.80 7.95
N TYR A 242 0.76 2.63 6.94
CA TYR A 242 0.94 3.28 5.64
C TYR A 242 0.52 4.75 5.72
N MET A 243 1.48 5.66 5.59
CA MET A 243 1.27 7.11 5.56
C MET A 243 0.49 7.52 4.30
N LEU A 244 -0.30 8.58 4.39
CA LEU A 244 -1.06 9.14 3.27
C LEU A 244 -0.77 10.62 3.08
N LEU A 245 -0.88 11.09 1.83
CA LEU A 245 -0.67 12.49 1.47
C LEU A 245 -1.90 13.07 0.78
N SER A 246 -2.23 14.30 1.13
CA SER A 246 -2.94 15.23 0.24
C SER A 246 -1.96 16.31 -0.25
N ASP A 247 -2.49 17.26 -1.02
CA ASP A 247 -1.71 18.41 -1.50
C ASP A 247 -1.11 19.24 -0.35
N THR A 248 -1.80 19.28 0.80
CA THR A 248 -1.45 20.17 1.92
C THR A 248 -1.14 19.45 3.23
N LYS A 249 -1.53 18.18 3.38
CA LYS A 249 -1.44 17.46 4.66
C LYS A 249 -0.81 16.09 4.53
N ILE A 250 -0.15 15.69 5.60
CA ILE A 250 0.28 14.31 5.84
C ILE A 250 -0.71 13.69 6.82
N TYR A 251 -1.20 12.49 6.53
CA TYR A 251 -2.04 11.70 7.44
C TYR A 251 -1.26 10.46 7.86
N MET A 252 -1.11 10.31 9.18
CA MET A 252 -0.29 9.25 9.75
C MET A 252 -1.15 8.36 10.64
N PRO A 253 -1.35 7.08 10.28
CA PRO A 253 -2.00 6.12 11.15
C PRO A 253 -1.27 5.97 12.49
N GLY A 254 -2.04 5.80 13.56
CA GLY A 254 -1.59 5.98 14.94
C GLY A 254 -1.34 4.70 15.72
N GLY A 255 -1.04 3.59 15.05
CA GLY A 255 -0.96 2.28 15.69
C GLY A 255 -2.30 1.87 16.33
N ARG A 256 -2.44 2.11 17.65
CA ARG A 256 -3.68 1.90 18.42
C ARG A 256 -4.54 3.15 18.60
N SER A 257 -4.16 4.27 18.01
CA SER A 257 -4.97 5.49 18.03
C SER A 257 -5.56 5.79 16.66
N THR A 258 -6.50 6.71 16.63
CA THR A 258 -6.96 7.32 15.38
C THR A 258 -5.81 8.07 14.69
N PRO A 259 -5.88 8.24 13.35
CA PRO A 259 -4.84 8.93 12.60
C PRO A 259 -4.58 10.36 13.09
N PHE A 260 -3.34 10.78 12.93
CA PHE A 260 -2.90 12.16 13.11
C PHE A 260 -2.76 12.85 11.76
N TYR A 261 -2.83 14.17 11.75
CA TYR A 261 -2.57 14.94 10.55
C TYR A 261 -1.64 16.14 10.80
N PHE A 262 -0.80 16.40 9.82
CA PHE A 262 0.31 17.35 9.88
C PHE A 262 0.28 18.23 8.64
N ASP A 263 0.80 19.44 8.77
CA ASP A 263 1.07 20.31 7.64
C ASP A 263 2.22 19.71 6.82
N ARG A 264 2.01 19.57 5.52
CA ARG A 264 3.00 18.93 4.64
C ARG A 264 4.22 19.81 4.36
N ASN A 265 4.05 21.12 4.37
CA ASN A 265 5.11 22.07 4.03
C ASN A 265 6.12 22.24 5.16
N ASN A 266 5.64 22.18 6.40
CA ASN A 266 6.48 22.43 7.57
C ASN A 266 6.49 21.31 8.60
N GLY A 267 5.67 20.27 8.49
CA GLY A 267 5.66 19.12 9.41
C GLY A 267 5.00 19.37 10.76
N ASN A 268 4.42 20.55 10.98
CA ASN A 268 3.74 20.84 12.23
C ASN A 268 2.48 19.98 12.38
N ARG A 269 2.30 19.42 13.58
CA ARG A 269 1.09 18.68 13.92
C ARG A 269 -0.10 19.63 13.93
N LEU A 270 -1.10 19.35 13.08
CA LEU A 270 -2.33 20.11 13.02
C LEU A 270 -3.40 19.52 13.93
N GLY A 271 -3.43 18.19 14.09
CA GLY A 271 -4.37 17.56 15.00
C GLY A 271 -4.40 16.05 14.94
N GLN A 272 -5.49 15.49 15.47
CA GLN A 272 -5.81 14.07 15.48
C GLN A 272 -7.31 13.91 15.30
N PHE A 273 -7.74 12.88 14.56
CA PHE A 273 -9.16 12.57 14.43
C PHE A 273 -9.75 12.13 15.77
N ALA A 274 -11.03 12.43 16.02
CA ALA A 274 -11.70 12.17 17.30
C ALA A 274 -11.50 10.71 17.76
N LYS A 275 -11.26 10.52 19.06
CA LYS A 275 -11.10 9.19 19.67
C LYS A 275 -12.41 8.40 19.56
N GLY A 276 -12.58 7.67 18.47
CA GLY A 276 -13.67 6.69 18.30
C GLY A 276 -13.23 5.28 18.67
N SER A 277 -14.16 4.32 18.62
CA SER A 277 -13.88 2.89 18.77
C SER A 277 -13.05 2.30 17.61
N GLY A 278 -12.90 3.03 16.49
CA GLY A 278 -12.07 2.68 15.34
C GLY A 278 -10.60 3.07 15.52
N MET A 279 -9.85 2.30 16.32
CA MET A 279 -8.39 2.38 16.47
C MET A 279 -7.71 1.79 15.22
N GLY A 280 -6.73 2.43 14.56
CA GLY A 280 -6.40 1.99 13.19
C GLY A 280 -5.02 2.23 12.59
N SER A 281 -4.53 1.21 11.87
CA SER A 281 -3.41 1.28 10.92
C SER A 281 -3.85 1.34 9.45
N PHE A 282 -5.12 1.01 9.16
CA PHE A 282 -5.71 1.18 7.84
C PHE A 282 -6.31 2.57 7.69
N ALA A 283 -5.94 3.25 6.61
CA ALA A 283 -6.62 4.43 6.16
C ALA A 283 -6.54 4.57 4.63
N LEU A 284 -7.47 5.32 4.05
CA LEU A 284 -7.45 5.82 2.67
C LEU A 284 -8.01 7.23 2.62
N LEU A 285 -7.64 7.99 1.59
CA LEU A 285 -8.19 9.30 1.27
C LEU A 285 -9.05 9.22 0.01
N ALA A 286 -10.20 9.88 0.04
CA ALA A 286 -11.01 10.10 -1.16
C ALA A 286 -11.89 11.35 -0.99
N ASP A 287 -11.84 12.28 -1.95
CA ASP A 287 -12.67 13.50 -2.00
C ASP A 287 -12.73 14.28 -0.69
N ASN A 288 -11.56 14.70 -0.22
CA ASN A 288 -11.42 15.45 1.02
C ASN A 288 -12.10 14.77 2.22
N ARG A 289 -12.00 13.44 2.27
CA ARG A 289 -12.39 12.62 3.41
C ARG A 289 -11.29 11.61 3.68
N ILE A 290 -11.16 11.27 4.95
CA ILE A 290 -10.38 10.12 5.38
C ILE A 290 -11.34 9.02 5.78
N PHE A 291 -10.99 7.80 5.39
CA PHE A 291 -11.62 6.61 5.90
C PHE A 291 -10.56 5.85 6.66
N HIS A 292 -10.81 5.54 7.93
CA HIS A 292 -9.86 4.84 8.77
C HIS A 292 -10.55 3.79 9.62
N GLY A 293 -9.88 2.67 9.86
CA GLY A 293 -10.52 1.50 10.43
C GLY A 293 -9.58 0.66 11.31
N PRO A 294 -10.14 -0.38 11.95
CA PRO A 294 -9.46 -1.25 12.90
C PRO A 294 -8.10 -1.74 12.40
N ALA A 295 -7.09 -1.65 13.27
CA ALA A 295 -5.70 -1.97 12.93
C ALA A 295 -5.43 -3.44 12.58
N ASP A 296 -6.32 -4.34 12.99
CA ASP A 296 -6.28 -5.78 12.76
C ASP A 296 -7.15 -6.26 11.60
N ARG A 297 -7.94 -5.35 11.00
CA ARG A 297 -8.94 -5.66 9.97
C ARG A 297 -9.89 -6.81 10.32
N SER A 298 -10.14 -7.05 11.61
CA SER A 298 -10.98 -8.18 12.08
C SER A 298 -12.49 -7.97 11.92
N GLY A 299 -12.92 -6.92 11.24
CA GLY A 299 -14.32 -6.51 11.16
C GLY A 299 -14.75 -5.45 12.19
N GLY A 300 -13.81 -4.64 12.68
CA GLY A 300 -14.17 -3.43 13.43
C GLY A 300 -14.85 -2.34 12.58
N VAL A 301 -15.02 -1.17 13.18
CA VAL A 301 -15.73 -0.04 12.55
C VAL A 301 -14.79 0.80 11.68
N MET A 302 -15.01 0.79 10.36
CA MET A 302 -14.42 1.77 9.44
C MET A 302 -15.16 3.09 9.57
N THR A 303 -14.45 4.15 9.95
CA THR A 303 -15.00 5.49 10.17
C THR A 303 -14.68 6.37 8.98
N GLU A 304 -15.70 7.04 8.45
CA GLU A 304 -15.57 8.13 7.47
C GLU A 304 -15.57 9.46 8.23
N ALA A 305 -14.55 10.29 8.01
CA ALA A 305 -14.46 11.62 8.58
C ALA A 305 -14.07 12.67 7.53
N GLY A 306 -14.65 13.87 7.63
CA GLY A 306 -14.19 15.04 6.89
C GLY A 306 -12.78 15.43 7.34
N LEU A 307 -12.00 16.12 6.49
CA LEU A 307 -10.61 16.51 6.84
C LEU A 307 -10.52 17.53 8.00
N SER A 308 -11.65 18.06 8.46
CA SER A 308 -11.83 18.85 9.68
C SER A 308 -11.99 18.00 10.94
N GLY A 309 -12.19 16.69 10.82
CA GLY A 309 -12.32 15.75 11.94
C GLY A 309 -13.77 15.41 12.33
N ASP A 310 -14.76 15.95 11.63
CA ASP A 310 -16.17 15.62 11.78
C ASP A 310 -16.45 14.19 11.26
N ARG A 311 -17.11 13.37 12.08
CA ARG A 311 -17.48 12.00 11.69
C ARG A 311 -18.73 12.05 10.81
N ALA A 312 -18.64 11.49 9.62
CA ALA A 312 -19.73 11.46 8.65
C ALA A 312 -20.47 10.12 8.60
N ALA A 313 -19.74 9.00 8.69
CA ALA A 313 -20.36 7.67 8.62
C ALA A 313 -19.51 6.60 9.32
N SER A 314 -20.09 5.40 9.46
CA SER A 314 -19.40 4.24 10.02
C SER A 314 -19.90 2.95 9.42
N HIS A 315 -18.96 2.06 9.09
CA HIS A 315 -19.22 0.76 8.48
C HIS A 315 -18.70 -0.33 9.41
N VAL A 316 -19.60 -1.16 9.90
CA VAL A 316 -19.30 -2.30 10.79
C VAL A 316 -18.80 -3.47 9.94
N ASP A 317 -17.93 -4.31 10.49
CA ASP A 317 -17.41 -5.54 9.85
C ASP A 317 -16.58 -5.31 8.58
N ALA A 318 -16.16 -4.06 8.34
CA ALA A 318 -15.39 -3.68 7.17
C ALA A 318 -13.92 -4.12 7.31
N VAL A 319 -13.48 -4.97 6.39
CA VAL A 319 -12.09 -5.45 6.27
C VAL A 319 -11.30 -4.58 5.30
N ASP A 320 -11.94 -4.15 4.20
CA ASP A 320 -11.34 -3.31 3.17
C ASP A 320 -12.42 -2.44 2.50
N MET A 321 -12.01 -1.36 1.84
CA MET A 321 -12.88 -0.45 1.12
C MET A 321 -12.19 0.18 -0.08
N ILE A 322 -12.94 0.39 -1.17
CA ILE A 322 -12.53 1.22 -2.31
C ILE A 322 -13.59 2.31 -2.49
N VAL A 323 -13.14 3.55 -2.65
CA VAL A 323 -14.02 4.71 -2.88
C VAL A 323 -13.66 5.30 -4.24
N ASP A 324 -14.36 4.84 -5.27
CA ASP A 324 -14.29 5.38 -6.62
C ASP A 324 -15.17 6.64 -6.76
N ALA A 325 -15.01 7.38 -7.86
CA ALA A 325 -15.74 8.60 -8.15
C ALA A 325 -17.27 8.45 -8.00
N GLN A 326 -17.84 7.31 -8.42
CA GLN A 326 -19.28 7.07 -8.42
C GLN A 326 -19.74 5.95 -7.48
N VAL A 327 -18.86 5.00 -7.17
CA VAL A 327 -19.20 3.76 -6.46
C VAL A 327 -18.26 3.55 -5.28
N MET A 328 -18.81 3.08 -4.17
CA MET A 328 -18.05 2.57 -3.04
C MET A 328 -18.20 1.06 -2.98
N TYR A 329 -17.09 0.37 -2.80
CA TYR A 329 -17.03 -1.07 -2.58
C TYR A 329 -16.60 -1.31 -1.15
N LEU A 330 -17.42 -2.04 -0.39
CA LEU A 330 -17.16 -2.41 0.99
C LEU A 330 -16.98 -3.93 1.07
N LEU A 331 -15.84 -4.38 1.57
CA LEU A 331 -15.55 -5.79 1.78
C LEU A 331 -15.62 -6.11 3.25
N THR A 332 -16.38 -7.14 3.59
CA THR A 332 -16.41 -7.77 4.90
C THR A 332 -15.82 -9.18 4.80
N SER A 333 -15.74 -9.88 5.93
CA SER A 333 -15.33 -11.29 5.94
C SER A 333 -16.27 -12.21 5.16
N ASN A 334 -17.54 -11.83 4.93
CA ASN A 334 -18.56 -12.70 4.34
C ASN A 334 -19.17 -12.19 3.02
N LYS A 335 -18.95 -10.93 2.65
CA LYS A 335 -19.51 -10.35 1.42
C LYS A 335 -18.72 -9.15 0.92
N VAL A 336 -18.92 -8.84 -0.35
CA VAL A 336 -18.63 -7.53 -0.93
C VAL A 336 -19.93 -6.83 -1.29
N THR A 337 -20.00 -5.53 -1.03
CA THR A 337 -21.16 -4.70 -1.33
C THR A 337 -20.74 -3.48 -2.15
N ALA A 338 -21.39 -3.27 -3.30
CA ALA A 338 -21.24 -2.05 -4.09
C ALA A 338 -22.42 -1.12 -3.83
N MET A 339 -22.14 0.17 -3.61
CA MET A 339 -23.15 1.19 -3.36
C MET A 339 -22.79 2.50 -4.07
N THR A 340 -23.79 3.27 -4.47
CA THR A 340 -23.55 4.62 -5.01
C THR A 340 -22.88 5.50 -3.97
N ARG A 341 -21.92 6.33 -4.38
CA ARG A 341 -21.16 7.18 -3.46
C ARG A 341 -22.00 8.18 -2.68
N GLY A 342 -22.84 8.96 -3.37
CA GLY A 342 -23.61 10.06 -2.76
C GLY A 342 -24.77 9.57 -1.87
N SER A 343 -25.70 8.81 -2.45
CA SER A 343 -26.91 8.36 -1.74
C SER A 343 -26.74 7.05 -0.98
N ARG A 344 -25.58 6.39 -1.06
CA ARG A 344 -25.31 5.07 -0.45
C ARG A 344 -26.33 3.99 -0.86
N ARG A 345 -27.01 4.17 -1.99
CA ARG A 345 -27.96 3.19 -2.54
C ARG A 345 -27.19 1.93 -2.94
N LEU A 346 -27.63 0.78 -2.43
CA LEU A 346 -27.15 -0.52 -2.83
C LEU A 346 -27.27 -0.72 -4.34
N LEU A 347 -26.17 -1.09 -4.99
CA LEU A 347 -26.14 -1.48 -6.41
C LEU A 347 -26.22 -3.00 -6.53
N TRP A 348 -25.35 -3.71 -5.80
CA TRP A 348 -25.34 -5.16 -5.70
C TRP A 348 -24.53 -5.61 -4.48
N SER A 349 -24.72 -6.85 -4.06
CA SER A 349 -23.93 -7.50 -3.02
C SER A 349 -23.65 -8.94 -3.42
N GLN A 350 -22.47 -9.45 -3.09
CA GLN A 350 -22.07 -10.82 -3.37
C GLN A 350 -21.37 -11.47 -2.19
N THR A 351 -21.63 -12.75 -1.97
CA THR A 351 -20.99 -13.53 -0.92
C THR A 351 -19.51 -13.75 -1.23
N VAL A 352 -18.65 -13.57 -0.22
CA VAL A 352 -17.21 -13.82 -0.28
C VAL A 352 -16.83 -14.61 0.96
N GLU A 353 -16.15 -15.73 0.79
CA GLU A 353 -15.74 -16.56 1.93
C GLU A 353 -14.38 -16.09 2.50
N GLY A 354 -14.41 -15.37 3.62
CA GLY A 354 -13.22 -14.85 4.28
C GLY A 354 -12.56 -13.73 3.47
N GLY A 355 -13.28 -12.66 3.14
CA GLY A 355 -12.73 -11.50 2.44
C GLY A 355 -11.52 -10.87 3.18
N CYS A 356 -10.48 -10.51 2.43
CA CYS A 356 -9.19 -10.05 2.99
C CYS A 356 -8.69 -8.73 2.41
N SER A 357 -8.76 -8.57 1.09
CA SER A 357 -8.26 -7.39 0.37
C SER A 357 -8.98 -7.23 -0.97
N MET A 358 -8.97 -6.02 -1.53
CA MET A 358 -9.48 -5.79 -2.89
C MET A 358 -8.77 -4.66 -3.62
N VAL A 359 -8.80 -4.74 -4.95
CA VAL A 359 -8.34 -3.70 -5.89
C VAL A 359 -9.31 -3.55 -7.04
N LEU A 360 -9.46 -2.34 -7.56
CA LEU A 360 -10.27 -2.01 -8.72
C LEU A 360 -9.34 -1.74 -9.91
N ALA A 361 -9.48 -2.50 -10.98
CA ALA A 361 -8.69 -2.32 -12.19
C ALA A 361 -9.63 -2.21 -13.40
N GLY A 362 -9.72 -0.98 -13.92
CA GLY A 362 -10.67 -0.62 -14.97
C GLY A 362 -12.11 -0.93 -14.57
N ARG A 363 -12.71 -1.96 -15.19
CA ARG A 363 -14.10 -2.39 -14.93
C ARG A 363 -14.20 -3.71 -14.14
N THR A 364 -13.12 -4.12 -13.50
CA THR A 364 -13.05 -5.39 -12.79
C THR A 364 -12.59 -5.16 -11.36
N LEU A 365 -13.36 -5.68 -10.40
CA LEU A 365 -12.99 -5.69 -9.00
C LEU A 365 -12.33 -7.03 -8.68
N TYR A 366 -11.07 -7.01 -8.27
CA TYR A 366 -10.35 -8.19 -7.81
C TYR A 366 -10.43 -8.28 -6.30
N ILE A 367 -10.83 -9.43 -5.80
CA ILE A 367 -11.01 -9.67 -4.36
C ILE A 367 -10.16 -10.86 -3.95
N GLY A 368 -9.38 -10.63 -2.92
CA GLY A 368 -8.68 -11.64 -2.16
C GLY A 368 -9.58 -12.18 -1.05
N SER A 369 -9.71 -13.50 -0.98
CA SER A 369 -10.48 -14.20 0.04
C SER A 369 -9.76 -15.46 0.49
N ARG A 370 -10.36 -16.26 1.39
CA ARG A 370 -9.69 -17.41 1.99
C ARG A 370 -9.07 -18.34 0.93
N ASN A 371 -7.73 -18.34 0.87
CA ASN A 371 -6.92 -19.11 -0.07
C ASN A 371 -7.28 -18.93 -1.55
N LYS A 372 -7.91 -17.80 -1.93
CA LYS A 372 -8.45 -17.58 -3.28
C LYS A 372 -8.33 -16.12 -3.71
N VAL A 373 -8.21 -15.91 -5.01
CA VAL A 373 -8.42 -14.61 -5.65
C VAL A 373 -9.52 -14.75 -6.69
N ALA A 374 -10.36 -13.73 -6.85
CA ALA A 374 -11.46 -13.74 -7.81
C ALA A 374 -11.71 -12.37 -8.43
N ALA A 375 -12.16 -12.38 -9.68
CA ALA A 375 -12.49 -11.20 -10.47
C ALA A 375 -14.02 -11.05 -10.56
N PHE A 376 -14.53 -9.88 -10.20
CA PHE A 376 -15.94 -9.54 -10.18
C PHE A 376 -16.22 -8.40 -11.15
N LYS A 377 -17.27 -8.52 -11.95
CA LYS A 377 -17.71 -7.44 -12.83
C LYS A 377 -18.33 -6.31 -12.00
N VAL A 378 -17.82 -5.09 -12.14
CA VAL A 378 -18.23 -3.95 -11.29
C VAL A 378 -19.71 -3.57 -11.41
N ASN A 379 -20.37 -3.90 -12.52
CA ASN A 379 -21.76 -3.51 -12.77
C ASN A 379 -22.78 -4.36 -11.99
N ASN A 380 -22.49 -5.64 -11.75
CA ASN A 380 -23.46 -6.60 -11.21
C ASN A 380 -22.86 -7.59 -10.19
N GLY A 381 -21.56 -7.48 -9.90
CA GLY A 381 -20.86 -8.40 -9.00
C GLY A 381 -20.69 -9.81 -9.56
N GLN A 382 -20.97 -10.07 -10.84
CA GLN A 382 -20.82 -11.42 -11.37
C GLN A 382 -19.34 -11.84 -11.34
N VAL A 383 -19.05 -13.01 -10.77
CA VAL A 383 -17.71 -13.60 -10.79
C VAL A 383 -17.39 -14.02 -12.22
N GLN A 384 -16.29 -13.50 -12.77
CA GLN A 384 -15.82 -13.79 -14.13
C GLN A 384 -14.62 -14.74 -14.14
N TRP A 385 -13.85 -14.78 -13.04
CA TRP A 385 -12.66 -15.60 -12.92
C TRP A 385 -12.34 -15.83 -11.43
N LYS A 386 -11.70 -16.95 -11.11
CA LYS A 386 -11.17 -17.24 -9.78
C LYS A 386 -10.03 -18.25 -9.87
N ASP A 387 -9.10 -18.18 -8.93
CA ASP A 387 -8.04 -19.16 -8.76
C ASP A 387 -7.66 -19.29 -7.27
N THR A 388 -6.90 -20.32 -6.95
CA THR A 388 -6.41 -20.63 -5.60
C THR A 388 -5.02 -20.04 -5.38
N VAL A 389 -4.78 -19.59 -4.15
CA VAL A 389 -3.49 -19.07 -3.70
C VAL A 389 -3.10 -19.69 -2.35
N PRO A 390 -1.80 -19.89 -2.06
CA PRO A 390 -1.35 -20.36 -0.74
C PRO A 390 -1.55 -19.29 0.33
N GLY A 391 -2.43 -19.54 1.30
CA GLY A 391 -2.75 -18.59 2.37
C GLY A 391 -3.70 -17.47 1.93
N ASN A 392 -4.00 -16.56 2.84
CA ASN A 392 -4.93 -15.46 2.60
C ASN A 392 -4.23 -14.31 1.86
N PRO A 393 -4.71 -13.86 0.69
CA PRO A 393 -4.17 -12.71 -0.03
C PRO A 393 -4.52 -11.39 0.68
N LEU A 394 -3.54 -10.85 1.40
CA LEU A 394 -3.67 -9.59 2.15
C LEU A 394 -3.22 -8.37 1.35
N GLY A 395 -2.47 -8.59 0.26
CA GLY A 395 -2.08 -7.57 -0.70
C GLY A 395 -2.43 -7.99 -2.12
N LEU A 396 -2.99 -7.04 -2.87
CA LEU A 396 -3.23 -7.17 -4.30
C LEU A 396 -2.66 -5.92 -5.00
N ALA A 397 -2.15 -6.12 -6.20
CA ALA A 397 -1.72 -5.06 -7.11
C ALA A 397 -2.08 -5.45 -8.54
N VAL A 398 -2.40 -4.47 -9.38
CA VAL A 398 -2.56 -4.67 -10.82
C VAL A 398 -1.59 -3.76 -11.54
N ALA A 399 -0.64 -4.36 -12.25
CA ALA A 399 0.37 -3.66 -13.01
C ALA A 399 0.89 -4.57 -14.13
N ASN A 400 1.33 -3.96 -15.23
CA ASN A 400 2.02 -4.64 -16.32
C ASN A 400 1.32 -5.93 -16.82
N GLY A 401 0.03 -5.81 -17.08
CA GLY A 401 -0.84 -6.85 -17.61
C GLY A 401 -1.12 -7.99 -16.63
N ALA A 402 -0.78 -7.83 -15.36
CA ALA A 402 -0.95 -8.87 -14.34
C ALA A 402 -1.63 -8.40 -13.07
N LEU A 403 -2.38 -9.32 -12.47
CA LEU A 403 -2.77 -9.28 -11.07
C LEU A 403 -1.65 -9.94 -10.25
N ILE A 404 -1.10 -9.22 -9.28
CA ILE A 404 -0.13 -9.73 -8.33
C ILE A 404 -0.81 -9.88 -6.97
N ALA A 405 -0.67 -11.05 -6.35
CA ALA A 405 -1.22 -11.36 -5.04
C ALA A 405 -0.13 -11.74 -4.05
N SER A 406 -0.06 -11.04 -2.91
CA SER A 406 0.83 -11.34 -1.79
C SER A 406 0.02 -11.86 -0.59
N THR A 407 0.41 -13.00 -0.03
CA THR A 407 -0.39 -13.69 0.98
C THR A 407 0.24 -13.69 2.37
N ASP A 408 -0.53 -14.11 3.37
CA ASP A 408 -0.07 -14.28 4.76
C ASP A 408 0.93 -15.43 4.99
N SER A 409 1.07 -16.33 4.01
CA SER A 409 2.19 -17.30 3.98
C SER A 409 3.48 -16.69 3.42
N GLY A 410 3.42 -15.45 2.93
CA GLY A 410 4.52 -14.77 2.24
C GLY A 410 4.59 -15.07 0.75
N ALA A 411 3.73 -15.96 0.23
CA ALA A 411 3.71 -16.26 -1.19
C ALA A 411 3.37 -15.01 -2.01
N ILE A 412 4.05 -14.83 -3.14
CA ILE A 412 3.76 -13.79 -4.13
C ILE A 412 3.48 -14.47 -5.47
N LEU A 413 2.32 -14.21 -6.05
CA LEU A 413 1.87 -14.84 -7.29
C LEU A 413 1.51 -13.78 -8.32
N SER A 414 1.76 -14.09 -9.59
CA SER A 414 1.35 -13.26 -10.72
C SER A 414 0.41 -14.03 -11.64
N PHE A 415 -0.68 -13.36 -12.03
CA PHE A 415 -1.71 -13.87 -12.94
C PHE A 415 -1.87 -12.91 -14.11
N GLY A 416 -1.67 -13.37 -15.35
CA GLY A 416 -1.80 -12.57 -16.56
C GLY A 416 -2.34 -13.36 -17.73
N GLN A 417 -2.08 -12.97 -18.98
CA GLN A 417 -2.52 -13.77 -20.13
C GLN A 417 -1.67 -15.05 -20.25
N ALA A 418 -2.30 -16.12 -20.75
CA ALA A 418 -1.57 -17.34 -21.11
C ALA A 418 -0.50 -17.09 -22.20
N SER A 419 -0.65 -16.08 -23.05
CA SER A 419 0.41 -15.71 -24.01
C SER A 419 1.66 -15.14 -23.35
N ASP A 420 1.56 -14.70 -22.09
CA ASP A 420 2.64 -14.03 -21.38
C ASP A 420 3.53 -15.02 -20.61
N TYR A 421 3.33 -16.33 -20.83
CA TYR A 421 4.25 -17.32 -20.30
C TYR A 421 5.65 -17.03 -20.85
N PRO A 422 6.66 -16.82 -19.99
CA PRO A 422 8.03 -16.95 -20.44
C PRO A 422 8.16 -18.36 -21.00
N SER A 423 8.48 -18.46 -22.28
CA SER A 423 8.77 -19.73 -22.93
C SER A 423 9.76 -20.52 -22.06
N ALA A 424 9.33 -21.71 -21.64
CA ALA A 424 10.04 -22.74 -20.89
C ALA A 424 10.09 -22.63 -19.35
N TRP A 425 9.25 -23.46 -18.73
CA TRP A 425 9.53 -24.33 -17.58
C TRP A 425 10.82 -24.04 -16.80
N ILE A 426 10.69 -23.67 -15.52
CA ILE A 426 11.73 -23.97 -14.54
C ILE A 426 11.06 -24.34 -13.21
N LEU A 427 11.12 -25.64 -12.88
CA LEU A 427 11.07 -26.18 -11.53
C LEU A 427 12.31 -25.68 -10.77
N TYR A 428 12.13 -25.16 -9.55
CA TYR A 428 13.11 -25.26 -8.48
C TYR A 428 12.39 -25.62 -7.20
#